data_AF-A0A485ACU4-F1
#
_entry.id   AF-A0A485ACU4-F1
#
_cell.length_a   1.000
_cell.length_b   1.000
_cell.length_c   1.000
_cell.angle_alpha   90.00
_cell.angle_beta   90.00
_cell.angle_gamma   90.00
#
_symmetry.space_group_name_H-M   'P 1'
#
loop_
_entity.id
_entity.type
_entity.pdbx_description
1 polymer ?
#
loop_
_entity_poly.entity_id
_entity_poly.type
_entity_poly.pdbx_seq_one_letter_code
_entity_poly.pdbx_strand_id
1 'polypeptide(L)'
;MLLAGIYFSRLSMFWTVPEFCWWLVTKGLVDVIPEEVARRALRLPEEKHQSVMRESEIVPAVSATSILQKQATQPAEAMKPVLTLSIDPESPESFLLRPKRRRWVNDQYTRWVKNTALRRLPAASR
;
A
#
# COMPACT_ATOMS: atom_id res chain seq x y z
N MET A 1 28.30 -13.35 -0.64
CA MET A 1 26.89 -13.20 -1.08
C MET A 1 25.97 -14.36 -0.69
N LEU A 2 26.46 -15.58 -0.44
CA LEU A 2 25.59 -16.70 -0.02
C LEU A 2 25.19 -16.68 1.47
N LEU A 3 25.95 -16.00 2.34
CA LEU A 3 25.66 -15.95 3.78
C LEU A 3 24.50 -15.00 4.14
N ALA A 4 24.22 -13.97 3.34
CA ALA A 4 23.08 -13.07 3.58
C ALA A 4 21.72 -13.76 3.33
N GLY A 5 21.69 -14.80 2.49
CA GLY A 5 20.49 -15.59 2.24
C GLY A 5 20.13 -16.51 3.42
N ILE A 6 21.12 -17.06 4.11
CA ILE A 6 20.92 -18.02 5.20
C ILE A 6 20.52 -17.30 6.51
N TYR A 7 21.01 -16.07 6.74
CA TYR A 7 20.61 -15.27 7.89
C TYR A 7 19.19 -14.68 7.77
N PHE A 8 18.68 -14.45 6.54
CA PHE A 8 17.27 -14.08 6.35
C PHE A 8 16.32 -15.22 6.75
N SER A 9 16.67 -16.47 6.42
CA SER A 9 15.84 -17.64 6.72
C SER A 9 15.68 -17.98 8.21
N ARG A 10 16.56 -17.48 9.09
CA ARG A 10 16.59 -17.89 10.52
C ARG A 10 16.05 -16.85 11.50
N LEU A 11 15.77 -15.61 11.06
CA LEU A 11 15.20 -14.55 11.91
C LEU A 11 13.83 -14.01 11.45
N SER A 12 13.33 -14.41 10.27
CA SER A 12 12.08 -13.87 9.72
C SER A 12 10.88 -14.83 9.86
N MET A 13 10.77 -15.55 10.97
CA MET A 13 9.64 -16.47 11.20
C MET A 13 8.39 -15.73 11.74
N PHE A 14 8.13 -14.52 11.23
CA PHE A 14 6.96 -13.69 11.57
C PHE A 14 6.46 -12.85 10.38
N TRP A 15 6.87 -13.16 9.16
CA TRP A 15 6.28 -12.49 7.99
C TRP A 15 4.91 -13.08 7.73
N THR A 16 3.89 -12.23 7.65
CA THR A 16 2.57 -12.68 7.23
C THR A 16 2.62 -13.07 5.75
N VAL A 17 1.84 -14.10 5.36
CA VAL A 17 1.76 -14.60 3.97
C VAL A 17 1.72 -13.49 2.89
N PRO A 18 0.92 -12.40 3.03
CA PRO A 18 0.90 -11.34 2.03
C PRO A 18 2.21 -10.54 1.92
N GLU A 19 2.93 -10.32 3.03
CA GLU A 19 4.20 -9.57 3.02
C GLU A 19 5.29 -10.36 2.30
N PHE A 20 5.35 -11.67 2.54
CA PHE A 20 6.25 -12.56 1.83
C PHE A 20 5.91 -12.67 0.33
N CYS A 21 4.61 -12.77 0.01
CA CYS A 21 4.13 -12.81 -1.38
C CYS A 21 4.52 -11.54 -2.15
N TRP A 22 4.37 -10.35 -1.55
CA TRP A 22 4.76 -9.10 -2.19
C TRP A 22 6.27 -8.98 -2.35
N TRP A 23 7.05 -9.43 -1.37
CA TRP A 23 8.50 -9.52 -1.51
C TRP A 23 8.91 -10.40 -2.69
N LEU A 24 8.29 -11.57 -2.87
CA LEU A 24 8.56 -12.45 -4.01
C LEU A 24 8.25 -11.78 -5.36
N VAL A 25 7.15 -11.02 -5.44
CA VAL A 25 6.79 -10.22 -6.62
C VAL A 25 7.88 -9.19 -6.95
N THR A 26 8.42 -8.47 -5.95
CA THR A 26 9.52 -7.52 -6.18
C THR A 26 10.84 -8.18 -6.60
N LYS A 27 11.01 -9.48 -6.34
CA LYS A 27 12.18 -10.27 -6.75
C LYS A 27 11.99 -10.99 -8.09
N GLY A 28 10.81 -10.89 -8.70
CA GLY A 28 10.47 -11.60 -9.93
C GLY A 28 10.25 -13.11 -9.75
N LEU A 29 10.05 -13.59 -8.51
CA LEU A 29 9.85 -15.00 -8.18
C LEU A 29 8.35 -15.37 -8.11
N VAL A 30 7.55 -14.86 -9.05
CA VAL A 30 6.09 -15.05 -9.04
C VAL A 30 5.69 -16.49 -9.42
N ASP A 31 6.49 -17.15 -10.26
CA ASP A 31 6.19 -18.48 -10.78
C ASP A 31 6.25 -19.59 -9.72
N VAL A 32 6.86 -19.32 -8.57
CA VAL A 32 6.99 -20.24 -7.44
C VAL A 32 5.76 -20.15 -6.51
N ILE A 33 4.91 -19.13 -6.66
CA ILE A 33 3.78 -18.87 -5.77
C ILE A 33 2.61 -19.78 -6.15
N PRO A 34 2.12 -20.64 -5.23
CA PRO A 34 0.94 -21.44 -5.49
C PRO A 34 -0.31 -20.56 -5.53
N GLU A 35 -1.27 -20.96 -6.35
CA GLU A 35 -2.50 -20.22 -6.64
C GLU A 35 -3.31 -19.86 -5.39
N GLU A 36 -3.36 -20.75 -4.39
CA GLU A 36 -4.03 -20.51 -3.10
C GLU A 36 -3.40 -19.35 -2.31
N VAL A 37 -2.07 -19.28 -2.29
CA VAL A 37 -1.33 -18.23 -1.60
C VAL A 37 -1.50 -16.90 -2.34
N ALA A 38 -1.49 -16.94 -3.68
CA ALA A 38 -1.77 -15.78 -4.51
C ALA A 38 -3.18 -15.22 -4.25
N ARG A 39 -4.19 -16.08 -4.14
CA ARG A 39 -5.57 -15.67 -3.78
C ARG A 39 -5.63 -15.06 -2.40
N ARG A 40 -4.98 -15.67 -1.41
CA ARG A 40 -4.94 -15.16 -0.04
C ARG A 40 -4.25 -13.80 0.03
N ALA A 41 -3.17 -13.60 -0.72
CA ALA A 41 -2.45 -12.33 -0.82
C ALA A 41 -3.31 -11.24 -1.49
N LEU A 42 -4.01 -11.60 -2.58
CA LEU A 42 -4.92 -10.71 -3.30
C LEU A 42 -6.30 -10.54 -2.64
N ARG A 43 -6.56 -11.25 -1.53
CA ARG A 43 -7.87 -11.34 -0.85
C ARG A 43 -9.00 -11.78 -1.79
N LEU A 44 -8.68 -12.62 -2.76
CA LEU A 44 -9.65 -13.25 -3.66
C LEU A 44 -10.33 -14.45 -2.98
N PRO A 45 -11.57 -14.78 -3.36
CA PRO A 45 -12.24 -15.96 -2.85
C PRO A 45 -11.48 -17.22 -3.26
N GLU A 46 -11.34 -18.14 -2.31
CA GLU A 46 -10.70 -19.44 -2.52
C GLU A 46 -11.58 -20.30 -3.45
N GLU A 47 -10.98 -20.87 -4.50
CA GLU A 47 -11.70 -21.78 -5.40
C GLU A 47 -11.77 -23.17 -4.78
N LYS A 48 -12.88 -23.42 -4.09
CA LYS A 48 -13.21 -24.75 -3.60
C LYS A 48 -13.70 -25.61 -4.75
N HIS A 49 -12.78 -26.33 -5.38
CA HIS A 49 -13.12 -27.33 -6.39
C HIS A 49 -13.84 -28.50 -5.70
N GLN A 50 -15.13 -28.68 -5.98
CA GLN A 50 -15.87 -29.85 -5.50
C GLN A 50 -15.68 -31.00 -6.50
N SER A 51 -15.73 -32.24 -6.01
CA SER A 51 -15.52 -33.44 -6.84
C SER A 51 -16.63 -33.69 -7.86
N VAL A 52 -17.82 -33.11 -7.64
CA VAL A 52 -18.95 -33.15 -8.57
C VAL A 52 -19.52 -31.73 -8.65
N MET A 53 -19.41 -31.12 -9.82
CA MET A 53 -19.95 -29.80 -10.12
C MET A 53 -20.78 -29.89 -11.39
N ARG A 54 -21.84 -29.07 -11.47
CA ARG A 54 -22.60 -28.92 -12.71
C ARG A 54 -21.79 -28.08 -13.69
N GLU A 55 -21.75 -28.45 -14.97
CA GLU A 55 -20.96 -27.71 -15.99
C GLU A 55 -21.34 -26.22 -16.06
N SER A 56 -22.59 -25.86 -15.76
CA SER A 56 -23.08 -24.48 -15.72
C SER A 56 -22.53 -23.64 -14.56
N GLU A 57 -21.92 -24.26 -13.55
CA GLU A 57 -21.32 -23.58 -12.39
C GLU A 57 -19.84 -23.26 -12.61
N ILE A 58 -19.24 -23.77 -13.70
CA ILE A 58 -17.87 -23.49 -14.09
C ILE A 58 -17.81 -22.09 -14.70
N VAL A 59 -17.58 -21.10 -13.86
CA VAL A 59 -17.34 -19.72 -14.31
C VAL A 59 -15.85 -19.58 -14.61
N PRO A 60 -15.46 -19.26 -15.87
CA PRO A 60 -14.06 -19.02 -16.18
C PRO A 60 -13.60 -17.73 -15.46
N ALA A 61 -12.75 -17.89 -14.44
CA ALA A 61 -12.11 -16.79 -13.73
C ALA A 61 -10.65 -16.65 -14.16
N VAL A 62 -10.09 -15.45 -14.00
CA VAL A 62 -8.67 -15.19 -14.25
C VAL A 62 -7.85 -15.75 -13.08
N SER A 63 -6.77 -16.48 -13.36
CA SER A 63 -5.91 -17.01 -12.30
C SER A 63 -5.23 -15.89 -11.52
N ALA A 64 -5.18 -16.04 -10.20
CA ALA A 64 -4.52 -15.13 -9.27
C ALA A 64 -3.03 -14.99 -9.57
N THR A 65 -2.38 -16.08 -9.99
CA THR A 65 -1.00 -16.07 -10.50
C THR A 65 -0.82 -15.18 -11.72
N SER A 66 -1.74 -15.20 -12.69
CA SER A 66 -1.67 -14.33 -13.87
C SER A 66 -1.84 -12.85 -13.49
N ILE A 67 -2.69 -12.55 -12.51
CA ILE A 67 -2.85 -11.19 -11.98
C ILE A 67 -1.55 -10.70 -11.34
N LEU A 68 -0.90 -11.52 -10.51
CA LEU A 68 0.39 -11.19 -9.90
C LEU A 68 1.49 -11.03 -10.94
N GLN A 69 1.55 -11.88 -11.97
CA GLN A 69 2.52 -11.76 -13.06
C GLN A 69 2.32 -10.46 -13.85
N LYS A 70 1.08 -10.06 -14.12
CA LYS A 70 0.78 -8.76 -14.75
C LYS A 70 1.25 -7.60 -13.89
N GLN A 71 1.06 -7.68 -12.57
CA GLN A 71 1.54 -6.66 -11.63
C GLN A 71 3.07 -6.62 -11.53
N ALA A 72 3.74 -7.78 -11.58
CA ALA A 72 5.19 -7.87 -11.56
C ALA A 72 5.85 -7.37 -12.86
N THR A 73 5.19 -7.62 -13.99
CA THR A 73 5.67 -7.21 -15.32
C THR A 73 5.41 -5.74 -15.58
N GLN A 74 4.42 -5.12 -14.92
CA GLN A 74 4.28 -3.67 -14.89
C GLN A 74 5.44 -3.12 -14.05
N PRO A 75 6.49 -2.55 -14.67
CA PRO A 75 7.60 -2.03 -13.92
C PRO A 75 7.09 -0.89 -13.03
N ALA A 76 7.70 -0.74 -11.86
CA ALA A 76 7.40 0.28 -10.85
C ALA A 76 7.35 1.74 -11.37
N GLU A 77 7.70 1.96 -12.63
CA GLU A 77 7.57 3.20 -13.39
C GLU A 77 6.13 3.74 -13.47
N ALA A 78 5.10 2.89 -13.32
CA ALA A 78 3.69 3.31 -13.32
C ALA A 78 3.15 3.72 -11.94
N MET A 79 3.89 3.46 -10.85
CA MET A 79 3.58 4.05 -9.54
C MET A 79 3.98 5.53 -9.57
N LYS A 80 3.14 6.35 -10.21
CA LYS A 80 3.19 7.80 -10.02
C LYS A 80 3.07 8.03 -8.51
N PRO A 81 4.10 8.58 -7.84
CA PRO A 81 3.97 8.88 -6.43
C PRO A 81 2.78 9.83 -6.28
N VAL A 82 1.75 9.37 -5.58
CA VAL A 82 0.48 10.12 -5.40
C VAL A 82 0.72 11.45 -4.68
N LEU A 83 1.89 11.62 -4.06
CA LEU A 83 2.47 12.92 -3.77
C LEU A 83 3.72 13.12 -4.63
N THR A 84 3.61 13.96 -5.66
CA THR A 84 4.75 14.73 -6.12
C THR A 84 5.14 15.67 -4.99
N LEU A 85 5.99 15.21 -4.07
CA LEU A 85 6.71 16.11 -3.18
C LEU A 85 7.57 16.98 -4.10
N SER A 86 7.08 18.17 -4.46
CA SER A 86 7.88 19.21 -5.05
C SER A 86 8.85 19.65 -3.96
N ILE A 87 9.97 18.93 -3.86
CA ILE A 87 11.12 19.38 -3.08
C ILE A 87 11.66 20.54 -3.89
N ASP A 88 11.34 21.76 -3.47
CA ASP A 88 11.92 22.96 -4.05
C ASP A 88 13.44 22.80 -4.02
N PRO A 89 14.13 22.88 -5.17
CA PRO A 89 15.49 22.39 -5.30
C PRO A 89 16.50 23.14 -4.41
N GLU A 90 16.19 24.34 -3.94
CA GLU A 90 16.71 24.89 -2.69
C GLU A 90 15.71 25.90 -2.12
N SER A 91 15.37 25.76 -0.84
CA SER A 91 14.60 26.79 -0.14
C SER A 91 15.52 27.98 0.15
N PRO A 92 15.19 29.23 -0.25
CA PRO A 92 16.04 30.42 -0.06
C PRO A 92 16.39 30.71 1.42
N GLU A 93 15.76 30.00 2.36
CA GLU A 93 16.03 30.05 3.79
C GLU A 93 17.29 29.26 4.20
N SER A 94 17.79 28.33 3.36
CA SER A 94 19.04 27.59 3.61
C SER A 94 20.28 28.50 3.57
N PHE A 95 20.22 29.58 2.78
CA PHE A 95 21.29 30.57 2.65
C PHE A 95 21.38 31.56 3.82
N LEU A 96 20.49 31.46 4.81
CA LEU A 96 20.43 32.40 5.93
C LEU A 96 21.03 31.78 7.20
N LEU A 97 21.97 32.49 7.83
CA LEU A 97 22.58 32.13 9.13
C LEU A 97 21.55 31.91 10.26
N ARG A 98 20.36 32.52 10.15
CA ARG A 98 19.22 32.28 11.04
C ARG A 98 17.93 32.24 10.22
N PRO A 99 17.34 31.06 9.99
CA PRO A 99 16.05 30.97 9.30
C PRO A 99 14.96 31.63 10.15
N LYS A 100 14.12 32.45 9.52
CA LYS A 100 12.99 33.07 10.21
C LYS A 100 11.94 32.00 10.50
N ARG A 101 11.60 31.78 11.77
CA ARG A 101 10.52 30.86 12.16
C ARG A 101 9.21 31.34 11.53
N ARG A 102 8.72 30.65 10.51
CA ARG A 102 7.40 30.93 9.94
C ARG A 102 6.33 30.38 10.87
N ARG A 103 5.37 31.23 11.21
CA ARG A 103 4.14 30.80 11.86
C ARG A 103 3.38 29.94 10.84
N TRP A 104 3.01 28.73 11.23
CA TRP A 104 2.14 27.91 10.39
C TRP A 104 0.78 28.61 10.27
N VAL A 105 0.36 28.88 9.03
CA VAL A 105 -0.93 29.50 8.71
C VAL A 105 -1.70 28.50 7.85
N ASN A 106 -2.79 27.98 8.39
CA ASN A 106 -3.74 27.16 7.65
C ASN A 106 -5.15 27.69 7.91
N ASP A 107 -5.66 28.46 6.96
CA ASP A 107 -6.96 29.09 7.05
C ASP A 107 -8.09 28.06 7.12
N GLN A 108 -7.95 26.95 6.41
CA GLN A 108 -8.95 25.88 6.40
C GLN A 108 -9.05 25.21 7.76
N TYR A 109 -7.90 24.88 8.38
CA TYR A 109 -7.86 24.30 9.72
C TYR A 109 -8.41 25.28 10.77
N THR A 110 -8.00 26.54 10.71
CA THR A 110 -8.45 27.57 11.67
C THR A 110 -9.97 27.82 11.56
N ARG A 111 -10.51 27.83 10.34
CA ARG A 111 -11.97 27.90 10.09
C ARG A 111 -12.69 26.65 10.57
N TRP A 112 -12.14 25.46 10.33
CA TRP A 112 -12.72 24.20 10.80
C TRP A 112 -12.78 24.14 12.32
N VAL A 113 -11.72 24.54 13.04
CA VAL A 113 -11.72 24.56 14.51
C VAL A 113 -12.79 25.52 15.03
N LYS A 114 -12.88 26.74 14.47
CA LYS A 114 -13.93 27.70 14.85
C LYS A 114 -15.33 27.16 14.60
N ASN A 115 -15.57 26.56 13.43
CA ASN A 115 -16.86 25.98 13.08
C ASN A 115 -17.21 24.77 13.96
N THR A 116 -16.24 23.92 14.27
CA THR A 116 -16.42 22.74 15.14
C THR A 116 -16.68 23.16 16.59
N ALA A 117 -15.99 24.19 17.08
CA ALA A 117 -16.19 24.74 18.42
C ALA A 117 -17.57 25.41 18.54
N LEU A 118 -17.98 26.20 17.54
CA LEU A 118 -19.30 26.86 17.49
C LEU A 118 -20.45 25.86 17.42
N ARG A 119 -20.29 24.72 16.72
CA ARG A 119 -21.33 23.67 16.65
C ARG A 119 -21.53 22.89 17.95
N ARG A 120 -20.54 22.87 18.86
CA ARG A 120 -20.61 22.10 20.11
C ARG A 120 -21.14 22.90 21.30
N LEU A 121 -21.28 24.22 21.18
CA LEU A 121 -21.85 25.03 22.24
C LEU A 121 -23.39 24.95 22.16
N PRO A 122 -24.10 24.51 23.21
CA PRO A 122 -25.56 24.58 23.22
C PRO A 122 -25.95 26.04 23.05
N ALA A 123 -26.85 26.31 22.10
CA ALA A 123 -27.40 27.64 21.90
C ALA A 123 -27.98 28.13 23.23
N ALA A 124 -27.30 29.07 23.87
CA ALA A 124 -27.82 29.72 25.06
C ALA A 124 -29.13 30.38 24.65
N SER A 125 -30.24 29.83 25.15
CA SER A 125 -31.59 30.34 24.99
C SER A 125 -31.63 31.81 25.38
N ARG A 126 -31.99 32.68 24.44
CA ARG A 126 -32.47 34.03 24.71
C ARG A 126 -33.88 33.97 25.30
#